data_AF-A0A8C8DYP5-F1
#
_entry.id   AF-A0A8C8DYP5-F1
#
_cell.length_a   1.000
_cell.length_b   1.000
_cell.length_c   1.000
_cell.angle_alpha   90.00
_cell.angle_beta   90.00
_cell.angle_gamma   90.00
#
_symmetry.space_group_name_H-M   'P 1'
#
loop_
_entity.id
_entity.type
_entity.pdbx_description
1 polymer ?
#
loop_
_entity_poly.entity_id
_entity_poly.type
_entity_poly.pdbx_seq_one_letter_code
_entity_poly.pdbx_strand_id
1 'polypeptide(L)'
;NAFCLKLFCETNVINSKFFNKPKFSFRLLEGEAFYFLPLSLNSDLPDEDFTWYKNNPQVENITTEEENSIHYHVGALFFLNISSTDSGHYTAR
;
A
#
# COMPACT_ATOMS: atom_id res chain seq x y z
N ASN A 1 -20.92 -13.58 -9.72
CA ASN A 1 -19.82 -13.92 -8.80
C ASN A 1 -18.83 -12.78 -8.80
N ALA A 2 -18.94 -11.87 -7.83
CA ALA A 2 -17.94 -10.82 -7.65
C ALA A 2 -16.81 -11.38 -6.79
N PHE A 3 -15.58 -11.40 -7.31
CA PHE A 3 -14.42 -11.83 -6.52
C PHE A 3 -14.08 -10.71 -5.53
N CYS A 4 -14.20 -11.03 -4.23
CA CYS A 4 -13.82 -10.12 -3.15
C CYS A 4 -12.32 -10.27 -2.90
N LEU A 5 -11.56 -9.22 -3.23
CA LEU A 5 -10.11 -9.13 -3.06
C LEU A 5 -9.78 -8.63 -1.67
N LYS A 6 -8.71 -9.15 -1.08
CA LYS A 6 -8.29 -8.76 0.28
C LYS A 6 -6.90 -8.12 0.21
N LEU A 7 -6.85 -6.82 0.49
CA LEU A 7 -5.62 -6.08 0.67
C LEU A 7 -5.29 -5.95 2.14
N PHE A 8 -4.02 -6.17 2.49
CA PHE A 8 -3.47 -5.84 3.79
C PHE A 8 -2.42 -4.75 3.61
N CYS A 9 -2.56 -3.61 4.27
CA CYS A 9 -1.60 -2.51 4.23
C CYS A 9 -1.02 -2.28 5.63
N GLU A 10 0.30 -2.21 5.73
CA GLU A 10 1.03 -1.98 6.99
C GLU A 10 2.09 -0.88 6.80
N THR A 11 2.40 -0.12 7.85
CA THR A 11 3.48 0.90 7.82
C THR A 11 4.46 0.70 8.96
N ASN A 12 5.76 0.77 8.66
CA ASN A 12 6.82 0.76 9.67
C ASN A 12 7.28 2.18 10.02
N VAL A 13 6.45 2.98 10.69
CA VAL A 13 6.91 4.31 11.12
C VAL A 13 7.74 4.20 12.40
N ILE A 14 9.03 4.54 12.30
CA ILE A 14 10.03 4.39 13.38
C ILE A 14 9.92 5.51 14.45
N ASN A 15 9.12 6.56 14.23
CA ASN A 15 9.13 7.76 15.07
C ASN A 15 7.92 7.99 16.00
N SER A 16 6.99 7.06 16.13
CA SER A 16 5.90 7.21 17.11
C SER A 16 6.13 6.30 18.32
N LYS A 17 5.95 6.85 19.53
CA LYS A 17 5.99 6.12 20.82
C LYS A 17 4.93 5.00 20.96
N PHE A 18 4.28 4.59 19.87
CA PHE A 18 3.36 3.47 19.81
C PHE A 18 3.99 2.32 19.03
N PHE A 19 4.35 1.24 19.75
CA PHE A 19 4.96 0.01 19.23
C PHE A 19 4.05 -0.85 18.32
N ASN A 20 2.90 -0.33 17.89
CA ASN A 20 1.95 -1.10 17.08
C ASN A 20 2.06 -0.66 15.63
N LYS A 21 2.54 -1.56 14.76
CA LYS A 21 2.40 -1.43 13.30
C LYS A 21 0.91 -1.45 12.97
N PRO A 22 0.29 -0.33 12.59
CA PRO A 22 -1.13 -0.34 12.29
C PRO A 22 -1.35 -1.23 11.06
N LYS A 23 -2.23 -2.23 11.19
CA LYS A 23 -2.58 -3.16 10.13
C LYS A 23 -3.96 -2.83 9.63
N PHE A 24 -4.06 -2.51 8.35
CA PHE A 24 -5.33 -2.21 7.70
C PHE A 24 -5.69 -3.36 6.77
N SER A 25 -6.95 -3.80 6.79
CA SER A 25 -7.45 -4.81 5.86
C SER A 25 -8.65 -4.26 5.11
N PHE A 26 -8.59 -4.33 3.78
CA PHE A 26 -9.63 -3.84 2.89
C PHE A 26 -10.19 -4.98 2.06
N ARG A 27 -11.49 -4.90 1.77
CA ARG A 27 -12.19 -5.79 0.84
C ARG A 27 -12.61 -4.96 -0.35
N LEU A 28 -12.09 -5.33 -1.53
CA LEU A 28 -12.33 -4.63 -2.78
C LEU A 28 -12.92 -5.58 -3.81
N LEU A 29 -13.59 -5.05 -4.81
CA LEU A 29 -14.04 -5.80 -5.97
C LEU A 29 -13.01 -5.69 -7.09
N GLU A 30 -12.84 -6.76 -7.85
CA GLU A 30 -12.04 -6.74 -9.07
C GLU A 30 -12.55 -5.63 -10.01
N GLY A 31 -11.65 -4.80 -10.53
CA GLY A 31 -11.99 -3.62 -11.31
C GLY A 31 -11.98 -2.29 -10.53
N GLU A 32 -11.99 -2.32 -9.19
CA GLU A 32 -12.06 -1.09 -8.39
C GLU A 32 -10.73 -0.33 -8.37
N ALA A 33 -10.84 0.99 -8.38
CA ALA A 33 -9.73 1.88 -8.04
C ALA A 33 -9.71 2.08 -6.52
N PHE A 34 -8.51 2.09 -5.93
CA PHE A 34 -8.31 2.22 -4.49
C PHE A 34 -7.01 2.98 -4.20
N TYR A 35 -6.98 3.73 -3.11
CA TYR A 35 -5.74 4.28 -2.57
C TYR A 35 -5.67 4.11 -1.06
N PHE A 36 -4.46 3.96 -0.54
CA PHE A 36 -4.18 3.87 0.88
C PHE A 36 -3.15 4.93 1.28
N LEU A 37 -3.54 5.81 2.20
CA LEU A 37 -2.66 6.81 2.80
C LEU A 37 -2.41 6.46 4.27
N PRO A 38 -1.17 6.21 4.69
CA PRO A 38 -0.83 6.01 6.10
C PRO A 38 -1.16 7.22 6.97
N LEU A 39 -1.94 7.01 8.04
CA LEU A 39 -2.38 8.04 9.00
C LEU A 39 -1.23 8.79 9.73
N SER A 40 -0.02 8.24 9.74
CA SER A 40 1.14 8.78 10.48
C SER A 40 2.11 9.58 9.62
N LEU A 41 1.75 9.89 8.38
CA LEU A 41 2.47 10.87 7.57
C LEU A 41 2.16 12.26 8.12
N ASN A 42 2.94 12.71 9.10
CA ASN A 42 3.15 14.14 9.23
C ASN A 42 3.66 14.60 7.87
N SER A 43 3.05 15.65 7.31
CA SER A 43 3.33 16.25 6.01
C SER A 43 4.79 16.68 5.76
N ASP A 44 5.67 16.43 6.73
CA ASP A 44 7.04 16.92 6.78
C ASP A 44 8.06 15.84 6.38
N LEU A 45 7.61 14.61 6.10
CA LEU A 45 8.50 13.56 5.58
C LEU A 45 8.59 13.65 4.06
N PRO A 46 9.79 13.83 3.49
CA PRO A 46 9.97 13.84 2.04
C PRO A 46 9.65 12.47 1.44
N ASP A 47 9.18 12.46 0.19
CA ASP A 47 8.85 11.23 -0.57
C ASP A 47 9.99 10.21 -0.60
N GLU A 48 11.23 10.68 -0.51
CA GLU A 48 12.47 9.89 -0.52
C GLU A 48 12.58 8.93 0.68
N ASP A 49 11.80 9.15 1.74
CA ASP A 49 11.81 8.31 2.95
C ASP A 49 10.81 7.14 2.90
N PHE A 50 10.01 7.01 1.83
CA PHE A 50 9.00 5.95 1.72
C PHE A 50 9.28 4.99 0.57
N THR A 51 9.34 3.71 0.88
CA THR A 51 9.34 2.65 -0.14
C THR A 51 8.24 1.63 0.13
N TRP A 52 7.36 1.44 -0.86
CA TRP A 52 6.32 0.43 -0.82
C TRP A 52 6.79 -0.90 -1.42
N TYR A 53 6.36 -1.99 -0.80
CA TYR A 53 6.62 -3.33 -1.27
C TYR A 53 5.43 -4.26 -1.06
N LYS A 54 5.25 -5.20 -1.98
CA LYS A 54 4.31 -6.31 -1.86
C LYS A 54 5.05 -7.54 -1.33
N ASN A 55 4.49 -8.15 -0.29
CA ASN A 55 5.00 -9.35 0.35
C ASN A 55 4.15 -10.55 -0.09
N ASN A 56 4.47 -11.20 -1.21
CA ASN A 56 4.06 -12.58 -1.53
C ASN A 56 4.47 -13.01 -2.95
N PRO A 57 5.00 -14.24 -3.15
CA PRO A 57 5.84 -15.04 -2.25
C PRO A 57 7.28 -14.49 -2.14
N GLN A 58 7.65 -13.56 -3.01
CA GLN A 58 8.87 -12.77 -2.95
C GLN A 58 8.51 -11.31 -2.62
N VAL A 59 9.49 -10.55 -2.16
CA VAL A 59 9.33 -9.10 -1.94
C VAL A 59 9.46 -8.41 -3.28
N GLU A 60 8.41 -7.73 -3.71
CA GLU A 60 8.38 -6.94 -4.95
C GLU A 60 8.29 -5.46 -4.58
N ASN A 61 9.20 -4.64 -5.12
CA ASN A 61 9.14 -3.20 -4.96
C ASN A 61 7.99 -2.65 -5.81
N ILE A 62 7.19 -1.79 -5.22
CA ILE A 62 6.21 -1.00 -5.96
C ILE A 62 6.97 0.17 -6.61
N THR A 63 6.58 0.56 -7.81
CA THR A 63 7.19 1.67 -8.56
C THR A 63 6.57 3.01 -8.17
N THR A 64 7.28 4.10 -8.42
CA THR A 64 6.75 5.48 -8.34
C THR A 64 6.23 5.99 -9.67
N GLU A 65 6.43 5.24 -10.76
CA GLU A 65 5.95 5.58 -12.10
C GLU A 65 4.42 5.49 -12.18
N GLU A 66 3.77 6.64 -12.27
CA GLU A 66 2.30 6.78 -12.24
C GLU A 66 1.59 6.14 -13.45
N GLU A 67 2.31 5.81 -14.53
CA GLU A 67 1.74 5.06 -15.65
C GLU A 67 1.40 3.60 -15.29
N ASN A 68 1.98 3.07 -14.20
CA ASN A 68 1.73 1.70 -13.76
C ASN A 68 0.41 1.60 -12.97
N SER A 69 -0.28 0.46 -13.12
CA SER A 69 -1.58 0.23 -12.46
C SER A 69 -1.50 0.19 -10.93
N ILE A 70 -0.32 -0.15 -10.39
CA ILE A 70 0.02 -0.09 -8.98
C ILE A 70 1.30 0.74 -8.85
N HIS A 71 1.20 1.87 -8.18
CA HIS A 71 2.31 2.77 -7.93
C HIS A 71 2.13 3.44 -6.57
N TYR A 72 3.16 4.14 -6.10
CA TYR A 72 3.02 5.02 -4.94
C TYR A 72 3.55 6.41 -5.23
N HIS A 73 2.92 7.41 -4.59
CA HIS A 73 3.27 8.82 -4.70
C HIS A 73 3.03 9.49 -3.35
N VAL A 74 4.00 10.26 -2.84
CA VAL A 74 3.92 10.96 -1.54
C VAL A 74 3.46 10.02 -0.41
N GLY A 75 4.05 8.82 -0.36
CA GLY A 75 3.73 7.78 0.64
C GLY A 75 2.36 7.11 0.50
N ALA A 76 1.47 7.58 -0.38
CA ALA A 76 0.21 6.92 -0.70
C ALA A 76 0.40 5.82 -1.73
N LEU A 77 -0.23 4.66 -1.49
CA LEU A 77 -0.26 3.53 -2.42
C LEU A 77 -1.52 3.58 -3.25
N PHE A 78 -1.39 3.50 -4.58
CA PHE A 78 -2.48 3.58 -5.54
C PHE A 78 -2.67 2.25 -6.28
N PHE A 79 -3.93 1.91 -6.50
CA PHE A 79 -4.39 0.84 -7.38
C PHE A 79 -5.41 1.45 -8.34
N LEU A 80 -5.07 1.55 -9.62
CA LEU A 80 -5.95 2.15 -10.63
C LEU A 80 -7.03 1.17 -11.10
N ASN A 81 -6.71 -0.13 -11.11
CA ASN A 81 -7.60 -1.20 -11.53
C ASN A 81 -7.16 -2.50 -10.84
N ILE A 82 -7.75 -2.82 -9.68
CA ILE A 82 -7.31 -3.97 -8.89
C ILE A 82 -7.75 -5.30 -9.52
N SER A 83 -6.84 -6.27 -9.55
CA SER A 83 -7.08 -7.63 -10.04
C SER A 83 -6.87 -8.68 -8.96
N SER A 84 -7.32 -9.90 -9.21
CA SER A 84 -7.14 -11.01 -8.27
C SER A 84 -5.69 -11.29 -7.87
N THR A 85 -4.74 -11.04 -8.77
CA THR A 85 -3.30 -11.20 -8.50
C THR A 85 -2.74 -10.13 -7.56
N ASP A 86 -3.45 -9.02 -7.38
CA ASP A 86 -3.03 -7.89 -6.55
C ASP A 86 -3.45 -8.06 -5.09
N SER A 87 -4.22 -9.10 -4.77
CA SER A 87 -4.46 -9.46 -3.37
C SER A 87 -3.15 -9.81 -2.67
N GLY A 88 -2.96 -9.30 -1.45
CA GLY A 88 -1.73 -9.55 -0.72
C GLY A 88 -1.43 -8.55 0.38
N HIS A 89 -0.19 -8.62 0.86
CA HIS A 89 0.33 -7.83 1.96
C HIS A 89 1.26 -6.74 1.44
N TYR A 90 0.81 -5.50 1.46
CA TYR A 90 1.58 -4.33 1.09
C TYR A 90 2.14 -3.67 2.35
N THR A 91 3.37 -3.21 2.27
CA THR A 91 3.98 -2.54 3.40
C THR A 91 4.83 -1.36 2.95
N ALA A 92 4.76 -0.27 3.70
CA ALA A 92 5.67 0.85 3.60
C ALA A 92 6.81 0.73 4.62
N ARG A 93 8.03 1.01 4.17
CA ARG A 93 9.21 1.25 5.00
C ARG A 93 9.64 2.69 4.86
#